data_AF-A0A5D3CR38-F1
#
_entry.id   AF-A0A5D3CR38-F1
#
_cell.length_a   1.000
_cell.length_b   1.000
_cell.length_c   1.000
_cell.angle_alpha   90.00
_cell.angle_beta   90.00
_cell.angle_gamma   90.00
#
_symmetry.space_group_name_H-M   'P 1'
#
loop_
_entity.id
_entity.type
_entity.pdbx_description
1 polymer ?
#
loop_
_entity_poly.entity_id
_entity_poly.type
_entity_poly.pdbx_seq_one_letter_code
_entity_poly.pdbx_strand_id
1 'polypeptide(L)'
;MDEREPVRIEVSEIRRIRSLSSSFRRQTLSFRSSSAASVEEEHERDTIDPSLWATVERLPTFERLRSSLFEDVRGVEVDQENGGRRVVDVTKLGDVERHLFIQRLIKHIENDNLKLLTKIRERIHK
;
A
#
# COMPACT_ATOMS: atom_id res chain seq x y z
N MET A 1 17.10 51.29 0.45
CA MET A 1 17.13 50.67 1.79
C MET A 1 15.74 50.06 1.99
N ASP A 2 15.46 48.80 1.71
CA ASP A 2 16.28 47.58 1.82
C ASP A 2 16.01 46.61 0.67
N GLU A 3 17.09 46.14 0.04
CA GLU A 3 17.07 44.97 -0.84
C GLU A 3 17.25 43.72 0.04
N ARG A 4 16.29 42.78 0.01
CA ARG A 4 16.44 41.50 0.71
C ARG A 4 17.18 40.53 -0.18
N GLU A 5 18.44 40.27 0.15
CA GLU A 5 19.27 39.26 -0.51
C GLU A 5 18.66 37.85 -0.35
N PRO A 6 18.67 37.01 -1.40
CA PRO A 6 18.21 35.64 -1.29
C PRO A 6 19.26 34.78 -0.58
N VAL A 7 18.81 34.05 0.44
CA VAL A 7 19.63 33.08 1.19
C VAL A 7 20.06 31.95 0.26
N ARG A 8 21.37 31.88 -0.03
CA ARG A 8 22.00 30.78 -0.75
C ARG A 8 22.20 29.62 0.21
N ILE A 9 21.45 28.53 0.03
CA ILE A 9 21.66 27.28 0.77
C ILE A 9 22.66 26.45 -0.04
N GLU A 10 23.91 26.38 0.42
CA GLU A 10 24.93 25.51 -0.16
C GLU A 10 24.64 24.03 0.20
N VAL A 11 24.56 23.18 -0.82
CA VAL A 11 24.10 21.77 -0.71
C VAL A 11 25.22 20.80 -0.29
N SER A 12 26.26 21.30 0.38
CA SER A 12 27.56 20.63 0.48
C SER A 12 27.70 19.60 1.62
N GLU A 13 26.63 19.21 2.31
CA GLU A 13 26.73 18.24 3.42
C GLU A 13 25.86 16.98 3.30
N ILE A 14 25.42 16.58 2.09
CA ILE A 14 24.73 15.28 1.89
C ILE A 14 25.75 14.15 1.67
N ARG A 15 26.76 14.02 2.54
CA ARG A 15 27.73 12.91 2.44
C ARG A 15 28.23 12.40 3.78
N ARG A 16 27.30 12.00 4.67
CA ARG A 16 27.62 11.15 5.82
C ARG A 16 26.52 10.14 6.18
N ILE A 17 26.00 9.41 5.19
CA ILE A 17 25.39 8.09 5.49
C ILE A 17 26.48 7.04 5.33
N ARG A 18 27.33 6.96 6.35
CA ARG A 18 28.38 5.95 6.49
C ARG A 18 27.79 4.75 7.20
N SER A 19 27.61 3.67 6.43
CA SER A 19 27.69 2.27 6.85
C SER A 19 27.05 1.89 8.19
N LEU A 20 25.86 1.28 8.11
CA LEU A 20 25.51 0.16 8.97
C LEU A 20 25.11 -1.00 8.05
N SER A 21 26.12 -1.77 7.64
CA SER A 21 25.93 -3.13 7.17
C SER A 21 25.43 -3.96 8.36
N SER A 22 24.11 -3.94 8.58
CA SER A 22 23.46 -4.79 9.58
C SER A 22 22.79 -5.96 8.87
N SER A 23 23.36 -7.15 9.11
CA SER A 23 22.88 -8.45 8.68
C SER A 23 21.39 -8.63 8.94
N PHE A 24 20.54 -8.49 7.92
CA PHE A 24 19.17 -8.99 7.97
C PHE A 24 19.19 -10.52 7.83
N ARG A 25 19.56 -11.21 8.91
CA ARG A 25 19.19 -12.62 9.07
C ARG A 25 17.71 -12.65 9.43
N ARG A 26 16.85 -12.79 8.42
CA ARG A 26 15.43 -13.10 8.63
C ARG A 26 15.36 -14.55 9.11
N GLN A 27 15.13 -14.75 10.40
CA GLN A 27 14.63 -16.03 10.90
C GLN A 27 13.14 -16.10 10.54
N THR A 28 12.81 -16.94 9.55
CA THR A 28 11.41 -17.24 9.21
C THR A 28 10.87 -18.24 10.24
N LEU A 29 10.32 -17.75 11.35
CA LEU A 29 9.56 -18.61 12.26
C LEU A 29 8.21 -18.92 11.61
N SER A 30 8.07 -20.16 11.14
CA SER A 30 6.84 -20.68 10.57
C SER A 30 5.83 -21.00 11.67
N PHE A 31 5.03 -20.01 12.08
CA PHE A 31 3.79 -20.28 12.82
C PHE A 31 2.64 -20.48 11.82
N ARG A 32 2.54 -21.71 11.30
CA ARG A 32 1.32 -22.21 10.66
C ARG A 32 0.36 -22.64 11.77
N SER A 33 -0.41 -21.69 12.32
CA SER A 33 -1.58 -22.04 13.12
C SER A 33 -2.76 -22.23 12.17
N SER A 34 -3.05 -23.49 11.85
CA SER A 34 -4.30 -23.91 11.24
C SER A 34 -5.45 -23.63 12.21
N SER A 35 -6.37 -22.75 11.84
CA SER A 35 -7.67 -22.64 12.49
C SER A 35 -8.71 -22.40 11.39
N ALA A 36 -9.14 -23.50 10.79
CA ALA A 36 -10.34 -23.54 9.98
C ALA A 36 -11.55 -23.57 10.92
N ALA A 37 -12.33 -22.49 10.95
CA ALA A 37 -13.76 -22.49 11.26
C ALA A 37 -14.33 -21.06 11.13
N SER A 38 -15.11 -20.88 10.07
CA SER A 38 -16.36 -20.10 10.00
C SER A 38 -16.40 -18.67 10.58
N VAL A 39 -16.45 -17.65 9.72
CA VAL A 39 -17.46 -16.56 9.77
C VAL A 39 -17.63 -15.99 8.35
N GLU A 40 -18.76 -16.40 7.77
CA GLU A 40 -19.72 -15.64 6.96
C GLU A 40 -19.31 -14.90 5.67
N GLU A 41 -20.11 -15.22 4.65
CA GLU A 41 -20.17 -14.61 3.32
C GLU A 41 -20.55 -13.13 3.39
N GLU A 42 -19.59 -12.23 3.22
CA GLU A 42 -19.87 -10.88 2.72
C GLU A 42 -18.59 -10.22 2.15
N HIS A 43 -17.85 -10.91 1.27
CA HIS A 43 -16.76 -10.21 0.59
C HIS A 43 -16.29 -10.74 -0.76
N GLU A 44 -17.22 -10.91 -1.70
CA GLU A 44 -16.87 -11.11 -3.11
C GLU A 44 -16.15 -9.89 -3.75
N ARG A 45 -16.06 -8.75 -3.05
CA ARG A 45 -15.34 -7.54 -3.51
C ARG A 45 -13.92 -7.34 -2.94
N ASP A 46 -13.50 -8.07 -1.90
CA ASP A 46 -12.20 -7.91 -1.22
C ASP A 46 -11.28 -9.10 -1.50
N THR A 47 -11.72 -10.05 -2.32
CA THR A 47 -10.86 -11.09 -2.88
C THR A 47 -9.93 -10.45 -3.91
N ILE A 48 -8.95 -9.69 -3.42
CA ILE A 48 -7.84 -9.23 -4.23
C ILE A 48 -7.09 -10.47 -4.70
N ASP A 49 -6.99 -10.65 -6.01
CA ASP A 49 -6.31 -11.78 -6.59
C ASP A 49 -4.85 -11.86 -6.08
N PRO A 50 -4.44 -12.99 -5.46
CA PRO A 50 -3.08 -13.17 -4.95
C PRO A 50 -1.97 -12.92 -6.00
N SER A 51 -2.26 -13.11 -7.30
CA SER A 51 -1.30 -12.89 -8.38
C SER A 51 -0.85 -11.42 -8.48
N LEU A 52 -1.78 -10.48 -8.27
CA LEU A 52 -1.48 -9.05 -8.32
C LEU A 52 -0.54 -8.63 -7.18
N TRP A 53 -0.74 -9.18 -5.97
CA TRP A 53 0.16 -8.93 -4.84
C TRP A 53 1.54 -9.55 -5.03
N ALA A 54 1.61 -10.75 -5.63
CA ALA A 54 2.89 -11.37 -5.97
C ALA A 54 3.69 -10.51 -6.97
N THR A 55 3.00 -9.81 -7.88
CA THR A 55 3.63 -8.86 -8.81
C THR A 55 4.24 -7.69 -8.06
N VAL A 56 3.49 -7.07 -7.13
CA VAL A 56 4.01 -5.98 -6.29
C VAL A 56 5.18 -6.45 -5.42
N GLU A 57 5.10 -7.64 -4.83
CA GLU A 57 6.15 -8.15 -3.94
C GLU A 57 7.48 -8.42 -4.66
N ARG A 58 7.42 -8.78 -5.95
CA ARG A 58 8.59 -9.00 -6.81
C ARG A 58 9.32 -7.70 -7.19
N LEU A 59 8.70 -6.53 -7.03
CA LEU A 59 9.31 -5.25 -7.38
C LEU A 59 10.46 -4.87 -6.42
N PRO A 60 11.48 -4.13 -6.89
CA PRO A 60 12.46 -3.48 -6.02
C PRO A 60 11.81 -2.61 -4.94
N THR A 61 12.49 -2.42 -3.81
CA THR A 61 11.95 -1.68 -2.65
C THR A 61 11.43 -0.28 -2.98
N PHE A 62 12.11 0.44 -3.88
CA PHE A 62 11.69 1.77 -4.29
C PHE A 62 10.39 1.76 -5.11
N GLU A 63 10.24 0.81 -6.02
CA GLU A 63 9.06 0.67 -6.86
C GLU A 63 7.86 0.21 -6.04
N ARG A 64 8.08 -0.71 -5.08
CA ARG A 64 7.05 -1.16 -4.13
C ARG A 64 6.37 -0.04 -3.37
N LEU A 65 7.10 1.00 -2.98
CA LEU A 65 6.53 2.13 -2.23
C LEU A 65 5.64 3.03 -3.09
N ARG A 66 5.79 2.97 -4.42
CA ARG A 66 5.08 3.81 -5.38
C ARG A 66 3.96 3.07 -6.09
N SER A 67 3.99 1.75 -6.09
CA SER A 67 2.98 0.90 -6.72
C SER A 67 1.77 0.68 -5.80
N SER A 68 0.57 0.83 -6.36
CA SER A 68 -0.68 0.47 -5.71
C SER A 68 -1.59 -0.28 -6.68
N LEU A 69 -2.50 -1.09 -6.14
CA LEU A 69 -3.62 -1.63 -6.91
C LEU A 69 -4.62 -0.51 -7.19
N PHE A 70 -4.94 -0.34 -8.46
CA PHE A 70 -5.87 0.66 -8.95
C PHE A 70 -6.99 -0.03 -9.71
N GLU A 71 -8.23 0.33 -9.38
CA GLU A 71 -9.43 -0.21 -10.00
C GLU A 71 -9.92 0.74 -11.09
N ASP A 72 -9.87 0.27 -12.34
CA ASP A 72 -10.25 1.05 -13.52
C ASP A 72 -11.78 1.10 -13.64
N VAL A 73 -12.34 2.27 -13.31
CA VAL A 73 -13.80 2.52 -13.35
C VAL A 73 -14.32 2.65 -14.79
N ARG A 74 -13.43 2.71 -15.79
CA ARG A 74 -13.82 2.99 -17.18
C ARG A 74 -14.36 1.81 -17.97
N GLY A 75 -14.54 0.63 -17.38
CA GLY A 75 -15.21 -0.50 -18.06
C GLY A 75 -14.55 -0.96 -19.36
N VAL A 76 -13.29 -0.56 -19.61
CA VAL A 76 -12.52 -0.97 -20.77
C VAL A 76 -11.96 -2.33 -20.44
N GLU A 77 -12.69 -3.40 -20.76
CA GLU A 77 -12.19 -4.77 -20.98
C GLU A 77 -10.91 -5.12 -20.18
N VAL A 78 -10.91 -4.86 -18.87
CA VAL A 78 -9.82 -5.29 -17.99
C VAL A 78 -10.25 -6.66 -17.50
N ASP A 79 -9.40 -7.67 -17.75
CA ASP A 79 -9.61 -9.08 -17.41
C ASP A 79 -10.56 -9.24 -16.21
N GLN A 80 -11.74 -9.83 -16.48
CA GLN A 80 -12.73 -10.15 -15.45
C GLN A 80 -12.13 -11.00 -14.32
N GLU A 81 -11.04 -11.71 -14.60
CA GLU A 81 -10.26 -12.50 -13.65
C GLU A 81 -9.74 -11.65 -12.47
N ASN A 82 -9.38 -10.37 -12.69
CA ASN A 82 -8.76 -9.52 -11.68
C ASN A 82 -9.70 -8.44 -11.11
N GLY A 83 -11.01 -8.57 -11.35
CA GLY A 83 -12.00 -7.61 -10.85
C GLY A 83 -11.77 -6.17 -11.35
N GLY A 84 -11.14 -6.01 -12.52
CA GLY A 84 -10.83 -4.70 -13.09
C GLY A 84 -9.69 -3.94 -12.39
N ARG A 85 -8.85 -4.64 -11.60
CA ARG A 85 -7.73 -4.05 -10.86
C ARG A 85 -6.40 -4.29 -11.56
N ARG A 86 -5.55 -3.26 -11.59
CA ARG A 86 -4.17 -3.36 -12.10
C ARG A 86 -3.17 -2.69 -11.17
N VAL A 87 -1.91 -3.13 -11.23
CA VAL A 87 -0.81 -2.49 -10.50
C VAL A 87 -0.41 -1.21 -11.23
N VAL A 88 -0.43 -0.07 -10.54
CA VAL A 88 -0.09 1.24 -11.11
C VAL A 88 0.89 1.97 -10.19
N ASP A 89 1.87 2.64 -10.78
CA ASP A 89 2.70 3.63 -10.08
C ASP A 89 1.86 4.89 -9.81
N VAL A 90 1.55 5.14 -8.54
CA VAL A 90 0.71 6.24 -8.07
C VAL A 90 1.25 7.61 -8.51
N THR A 91 2.57 7.73 -8.69
CA THR A 91 3.19 9.00 -9.13
C THR A 91 2.91 9.34 -10.59
N LYS A 92 2.52 8.33 -11.39
CA LYS A 92 2.20 8.47 -12.81
C LYS A 92 0.71 8.69 -13.05
N LEU A 93 -0.12 8.68 -12.00
CA LEU A 93 -1.56 8.98 -12.11
C LEU A 93 -1.78 10.45 -12.45
N GLY A 94 -2.71 10.69 -13.38
CA GLY A 94 -3.21 12.04 -13.67
C GLY A 94 -3.96 12.64 -12.49
N ASP A 95 -4.18 13.96 -12.48
CA ASP A 95 -4.74 14.68 -11.33
C ASP A 95 -6.14 14.16 -10.94
N VAL A 96 -6.99 13.90 -11.93
CA VAL A 96 -8.35 13.37 -11.71
C VAL A 96 -8.32 11.96 -11.16
N GLU A 97 -7.47 11.09 -11.72
CA GLU A 97 -7.33 9.70 -11.29
C GLU A 97 -6.81 9.63 -9.86
N ARG A 98 -5.81 10.47 -9.54
CA ARG A 98 -5.23 10.60 -8.20
C ARG A 98 -6.26 11.10 -7.20
N HIS A 99 -7.06 12.10 -7.56
CA HIS A 99 -8.13 12.59 -6.68
C HIS A 99 -9.14 11.48 -6.39
N LEU A 100 -9.60 10.77 -7.43
CA LEU A 100 -10.54 9.67 -7.27
C LEU A 100 -9.96 8.52 -6.44
N PHE A 101 -8.67 8.23 -6.61
CA PHE A 101 -7.96 7.22 -5.81
C PHE A 101 -7.97 7.56 -4.32
N ILE A 102 -7.61 8.81 -3.97
CA ILE A 102 -7.62 9.28 -2.59
C ILE A 102 -9.04 9.25 -2.02
N GLN A 103 -10.04 9.70 -2.78
CA GLN A 103 -11.44 9.66 -2.37
C GLN A 103 -11.90 8.24 -2.03
N ARG A 104 -11.53 7.23 -2.84
CA ARG A 104 -11.87 5.83 -2.55
C ARG A 104 -11.17 5.31 -1.29
N LEU A 105 -9.90 5.65 -1.08
CA LEU A 105 -9.15 5.23 0.11
C LEU A 105 -9.77 5.77 1.40
N ILE A 106 -10.29 7.00 1.39
CA ILE A 106 -10.87 7.61 2.60
C ILE A 106 -12.36 7.32 2.78
N LYS A 107 -13.06 6.87 1.72
CA LYS A 107 -14.52 6.70 1.71
C LYS A 107 -15.04 5.78 2.83
N HIS A 108 -14.31 4.73 3.17
CA HIS A 108 -14.76 3.72 4.14
C HIS A 108 -13.87 3.63 5.38
N ILE A 109 -13.07 4.68 5.66
CA ILE A 109 -12.06 4.66 6.72
C ILE A 109 -12.66 4.35 8.11
N GLU A 110 -13.86 4.82 8.40
CA GLU A 110 -14.55 4.57 9.68
C GLU A 110 -14.92 3.09 9.84
N ASN A 111 -15.49 2.49 8.79
CA ASN A 111 -15.86 1.08 8.78
C ASN A 111 -14.62 0.17 8.85
N ASP A 112 -13.56 0.53 8.12
CA ASP A 112 -12.31 -0.22 8.14
C ASP A 112 -11.62 -0.15 9.50
N ASN A 113 -11.60 1.04 10.12
CA ASN A 113 -11.11 1.23 11.48
C ASN A 113 -11.92 0.41 12.50
N LEU A 114 -13.26 0.42 12.39
CA LEU A 114 -14.12 -0.37 13.27
C LEU A 114 -13.82 -1.87 13.15
N LYS A 115 -13.67 -2.39 11.92
CA LYS A 115 -13.29 -3.78 11.66
C LYS A 115 -11.91 -4.11 12.25
N LEU A 116 -10.93 -3.23 12.06
CA LEU A 116 -9.58 -3.41 12.60
C LEU A 116 -9.59 -3.48 14.13
N LEU A 117 -10.22 -2.51 14.79
CA LEU A 117 -10.30 -2.45 16.24
C LEU A 117 -11.06 -3.64 16.83
N THR A 118 -12.12 -4.08 16.17
CA THR A 118 -12.89 -5.27 16.56
C THR A 118 -12.02 -6.52 16.53
N LYS A 119 -11.27 -6.75 15.44
CA LYS A 119 -10.33 -7.88 15.31
C LYS A 119 -9.20 -7.81 16.34
N ILE A 120 -8.68 -6.62 16.65
CA ILE A 120 -7.66 -6.45 17.69
C ILE A 120 -8.23 -6.82 19.07
N ARG A 121 -9.43 -6.33 19.39
CA ARG A 121 -10.11 -6.63 20.65
C ARG A 121 -10.31 -8.14 20.83
N GLU A 122 -10.79 -8.84 19.80
CA GLU A 122 -10.99 -10.29 19.83
C GLU A 122 -9.69 -11.06 20.08
N ARG A 123 -8.57 -10.60 19.49
CA ARG A 123 -7.26 -11.22 19.70
C ARG A 123 -6.69 -11.01 21.10
N ILE A 124 -7.04 -9.90 21.75
CA ILE A 124 -6.57 -9.58 23.11
C ILE A 124 -7.38 -10.33 24.17
N HIS A 125 -8.69 -10.54 23.94
CA HIS A 125 -9.58 -11.22 24.89
C HIS A 125 -9.68 -12.74 24.68
N LYS A 126 -8.85 -13.30 23.79
CA LYS A 126 -8.67 -14.74 23.59
C LYS A 126 -7.42 -15.20 24.32
#